data_AF-A0A969EZ95-F1
#
_entry.id   AF-A0A969EZ95-F1
#
_cell.length_a   1.000
_cell.length_b   1.000
_cell.length_c   1.000
_cell.angle_alpha   90.00
_cell.angle_beta   90.00
_cell.angle_gamma   90.00
#
_symmetry.space_group_name_H-M   'P 1'
#
loop_
_entity.id
_entity.type
_entity.pdbx_description
1 polymer ?
#
loop_
_entity_poly.entity_id
_entity_poly.type
_entity_poly.pdbx_seq_one_letter_code
_entity_poly.pdbx_strand_id
1 'polypeptide(L)' 'MEGFIVIDYAKRFPEAAAAMQGWIRAGKLKHRATVITGFENLPRALIELFEGKNIGKMLVKV' A
#
# COMPACT_ATOMS: atom_id res chain seq x y z
N MET A 1 8.77 -15.12 20.06
CA MET A 1 8.14 -14.48 18.90
C MET A 1 8.34 -12.99 19.07
N GLU A 2 9.07 -12.35 18.15
CA GLU A 2 9.35 -10.91 18.22
C GLU A 2 8.30 -10.14 17.40
N GLY A 3 7.96 -8.92 17.84
CA GLY A 3 7.08 -8.03 17.09
C GLY A 3 7.80 -7.50 15.84
N PHE A 4 7.04 -7.16 14.80
CA PHE A 4 7.57 -6.52 13.60
C PHE A 4 6.95 -5.14 13.46
N ILE A 5 7.76 -4.10 13.63
CA ILE A 5 7.39 -2.72 13.33
C ILE A 5 8.19 -2.30 12.11
N VAL A 6 7.51 -1.97 11.01
CA VAL A 6 8.16 -1.67 9.73
C VAL A 6 9.18 -0.54 9.83
N ILE A 7 8.94 0.44 10.71
CA ILE A 7 9.80 1.62 10.84
C ILE A 7 11.14 1.31 11.50
N ASP A 8 11.24 0.25 12.29
CA ASP A 8 12.50 -0.20 12.91
C ASP A 8 13.53 -0.61 11.84
N TYR A 9 13.04 -0.93 10.63
CA TYR A 9 13.82 -1.34 9.48
C TYR A 9 13.98 -0.23 8.43
N ALA A 10 13.74 1.05 8.78
CA ALA A 10 13.81 2.16 7.84
C ALA A 10 15.13 2.22 7.03
N LYS A 11 16.26 1.84 7.66
CA LYS A 11 17.59 1.74 7.01
C LYS A 11 17.62 0.78 5.82
N ARG A 12 16.71 -0.21 5.77
CA ARG A 12 16.60 -1.22 4.72
C ARG A 12 15.53 -0.91 3.67
N PHE A 13 14.80 0.20 3.79
CA PHE A 13 13.79 0.57 2.80
C PHE A 13 14.35 0.70 1.38
N PRO A 14 15.56 1.26 1.15
CA PRO A 14 16.13 1.33 -0.20
C PRO A 14 16.38 -0.06 -0.83
N GLU A 15 16.89 -1.01 -0.03
CA GLU A 15 17.12 -2.40 -0.43
C GLU A 15 15.79 -3.06 -0.83
N ALA A 16 14.77 -2.95 0.02
CA ALA A 16 13.45 -3.52 -0.22
C ALA A 16 12.78 -2.90 -1.46
N ALA A 17 12.87 -1.57 -1.63
CA ALA A 17 12.31 -0.88 -2.79
C ALA A 17 12.95 -1.35 -4.10
N ALA A 18 14.28 -1.48 -4.15
CA ALA A 18 14.99 -1.97 -5.33
C ALA A 18 14.57 -3.41 -5.70
N ALA A 19 14.48 -4.30 -4.71
CA ALA A 19 14.03 -5.68 -4.91
C ALA A 19 12.59 -5.74 -5.43
N MET A 20 11.66 -5.02 -4.79
CA MET A 20 10.25 -4.97 -5.19
C MET A 20 10.07 -4.40 -6.60
N GLN A 21 10.79 -3.34 -6.97
CA GLN A 21 10.78 -2.83 -8.35
C GLN A 21 11.25 -3.88 -9.35
N GLY A 22 12.28 -4.66 -9.01
CA GLY A 22 12.74 -5.79 -9.81
C GLY A 22 11.63 -6.81 -10.03
N TRP A 23 10.90 -7.19 -8.98
CA TRP A 23 9.80 -8.15 -9.08
C TRP A 23 8.59 -7.62 -9.85
N ILE A 24 8.26 -6.33 -9.72
CA ILE A 24 7.20 -5.69 -10.52
C ILE A 24 7.57 -5.74 -12.00
N ARG A 25 8.78 -5.32 -12.37
CA ARG A 25 9.27 -5.35 -13.76
C ARG A 25 9.32 -6.76 -14.33
N ALA A 26 9.65 -7.75 -13.50
CA ALA A 26 9.68 -9.15 -13.90
C ALA A 26 8.29 -9.84 -13.90
N GLY A 27 7.20 -9.12 -13.57
CA GLY A 27 5.86 -9.68 -13.46
C GLY A 27 5.66 -10.66 -12.29
N LYS A 28 6.65 -10.78 -11.40
CA LYS A 28 6.63 -11.66 -10.21
C LYS A 28 5.85 -11.06 -9.05
N LEU A 29 5.69 -9.74 -9.01
CA LEU A 29 4.88 -9.03 -8.04
C LEU A 29 3.75 -8.29 -8.74
N LYS A 30 2.51 -8.71 -8.49
CA LYS A 30 1.30 -8.01 -8.93
C LYS A 30 0.74 -7.21 -7.76
N HIS A 31 0.37 -5.96 -8.00
CA HIS A 31 -0.32 -5.14 -6.99
C HIS A 31 -1.75 -4.85 -7.44
N ARG A 32 -2.65 -4.69 -6.48
CA ARG A 32 -4.02 -4.22 -6.69
C ARG A 32 -4.27 -3.01 -5.81
N ALA A 33 -5.03 -2.06 -6.32
CA ALA A 33 -5.43 -0.89 -5.58
C ALA A 33 -6.91 -0.59 -5.84
N THR A 34 -7.58 -0.13 -4.80
CA THR A 34 -8.89 0.52 -4.88
C THR A 34 -8.63 2.02 -4.86
N VAL A 35 -9.03 2.73 -5.92
CA VAL A 35 -8.72 4.16 -6.10
C VAL A 35 -10.01 4.96 -6.09
N ILE A 36 -10.11 5.89 -5.13
CA ILE A 36 -11.18 6.88 -5.01
C ILE A 36 -10.61 8.23 -5.48
N THR A 37 -11.40 9.03 -6.20
CA THR A 37 -10.96 10.36 -6.68
C THR A 37 -11.60 11.46 -5.85
N GLY A 38 -10.84 12.54 -5.57
CA GLY A 38 -11.29 13.70 -4.81
C GLY A 38 -10.85 13.66 -3.35
N PHE A 39 -10.17 14.72 -2.89
CA PHE A 39 -9.70 14.85 -1.51
C PHE A 39 -10.84 14.81 -0.49
N GLU A 40 -11.98 15.39 -0.84
CA GLU A 40 -13.22 15.40 -0.07
C GLU A 40 -13.75 14.00 0.24
N ASN A 41 -13.34 12.98 -0.52
CA ASN A 41 -13.72 11.60 -0.27
C ASN A 41 -12.85 10.88 0.78
N LEU A 42 -11.85 11.54 1.38
CA LEU A 42 -11.01 10.93 2.44
C LEU A 42 -11.82 10.33 3.61
N PRO A 43 -12.83 11.01 4.18
CA PRO A 43 -13.62 10.44 5.27
C PRO A 43 -14.35 9.16 4.85
N ARG A 44 -14.94 9.16 3.65
CA ARG A 44 -15.61 7.97 3.09
C ARG A 44 -14.61 6.84 2.83
N ALA A 45 -13.47 7.14 2.21
CA ALA A 45 -12.43 6.16 1.91
C ALA A 45 -11.89 5.48 3.18
N LEU A 46 -11.79 6.21 4.29
CA LEU A 46 -11.40 5.66 5.58
C LEU A 46 -12.45 4.70 6.15
N ILE A 47 -13.73 5.06 6.07
CA ILE A 47 -14.83 4.18 6.51
C ILE A 47 -14.85 2.91 5.66
N GLU A 48 -14.78 3.04 4.34
CA GLU A 48 -14.78 1.89 3.42
C GLU A 48 -13.59 0.95 3.63
N LEU A 49 -12.43 1.48 4.06
CA LEU A 49 -11.26 0.68 4.46
C LEU A 49 -11.57 -0.21 5.68
N PHE A 50 -12.25 0.33 6.70
CA PHE A 50 -12.62 -0.44 7.89
C PHE A 50 -13.82 -1.37 7.67
N GLU A 51 -14.67 -1.07 6.69
CA GLU A 51 -15.73 -1.97 6.21
C GLU A 51 -15.20 -3.08 5.28
N GLY A 52 -13.91 -3.06 4.93
CA GLY A 52 -13.27 -4.06 4.07
C GLY A 52 -13.71 -3.99 2.59
N LYS A 53 -14.19 -2.84 2.12
CA LYS A 53 -14.66 -2.64 0.74
C LYS A 53 -13.52 -2.56 -0.29
N ASN A 54 -12.28 -2.34 0.15
CA ASN A 54 -11.12 -2.28 -0.74
C ASN A 54 -10.60 -3.67 -1.13
N ILE A 55 -10.33 -3.84 -2.42
CA ILE A 55 -9.46 -4.90 -2.91
C ILE A 55 -8.05 -4.33 -3.06
N GLY A 56 -7.13 -4.80 -2.21
CA GLY A 56 -5.75 -4.31 -2.19
C GLY A 56 -5.62 -2.94 -1.52
N LYS A 57 -4.65 -2.12 -1.96
CA LYS A 57 -4.35 -0.83 -1.32
C LYS A 57 -5.47 0.20 -1.58
N MET A 58 -6.05 0.78 -0.53
CA MET A 58 -6.92 1.95 -0.64
C MET A 58 -6.07 3.21 -0.93
N LEU A 59 -6.43 3.97 -1.97
CA LEU A 59 -5.78 5.21 -2.38
C LEU A 59 -6.85 6.28 -2.67
N VAL A 60 -6.59 7.52 -2.26
CA VAL A 60 -7.35 8.70 -2.69
C VAL A 60 -6.48 9.52 -3.65
N LYS A 61 -6.95 9.68 -4.88
CA LYS A 61 -6.35 10.51 -5.91
C LYS A 61 -6.88 11.94 -5.77
N VAL A 62 -5.97 12.90 -5.62
CA VAL A 62 -6.26 14.34 -5.56
C VAL A 62 -5.95 14.97 -6.91
#